data_AF-A0A1Y1L134-F1
#
_entry.id   AF-A0A1Y1L134-F1
#
_cell.length_a   1.000
_cell.length_b   1.000
_cell.length_c   1.000
_cell.angle_alpha   90.00
_cell.angle_beta   90.00
_cell.angle_gamma   90.00
#
_symmetry.space_group_name_H-M   'P 1'
#
loop_
_entity.id
_entity.type
_entity.pdbx_description
1 polymer ?
#
loop_
_entity_poly.entity_id
_entity_poly.type
_entity_poly.pdbx_seq_one_letter_code
_entity_poly.pdbx_strand_id
1 'polypeptide(L)'
;MNSKNFSPAADVLVLALRRAPLLSKNTMFICIGSRGREMPLQPLYEALGPLKAEALPGLYALSGPDVTGDFKGKAEISFWNKFLEGTPLHFRHWLLWVKTKHKVTDFEQIEAFVCSLYSASKLCFKSLAIQRCHYQCIEWNRDAQTQPNLPPPAEYGWR
;
A
#
# COMPACT_ATOMS: atom_id res chain seq x y z
N MET A 1 0.31 7.75 -28.25
CA MET A 1 1.68 7.52 -27.73
C MET A 1 1.62 6.51 -26.60
N ASN A 2 2.45 5.47 -26.65
CA ASN A 2 2.57 4.51 -25.54
C ASN A 2 3.48 5.13 -24.47
N SER A 3 3.00 5.18 -23.23
CA SER A 3 3.79 5.64 -22.08
C SER A 3 4.50 4.44 -21.47
N LYS A 4 5.78 4.57 -21.11
CA LYS A 4 6.58 3.53 -20.48
C LYS A 4 7.14 4.06 -19.15
N ASN A 5 6.77 3.42 -18.05
CA ASN A 5 7.32 3.68 -16.72
C ASN A 5 8.38 2.61 -16.41
N PHE A 6 9.60 3.04 -16.12
CA PHE A 6 10.73 2.14 -15.87
C PHE A 6 11.09 2.20 -14.39
N SER A 7 11.03 1.07 -13.69
CA SER A 7 11.57 0.96 -12.33
C SER A 7 11.83 -0.51 -11.96
N PRO A 8 12.92 -0.81 -11.22
CA PRO A 8 13.12 -2.13 -10.63
C PRO A 8 12.24 -2.36 -9.39
N ALA A 9 11.64 -1.30 -8.83
CA ALA A 9 11.07 -1.32 -7.49
C ALA A 9 9.55 -1.52 -7.48
N ALA A 10 9.07 -2.34 -6.56
CA ALA A 10 7.66 -2.76 -6.46
C ALA A 10 6.75 -1.64 -5.93
N ASP A 11 7.27 -0.74 -5.10
CA ASP A 11 6.59 0.50 -4.67
C ASP A 11 6.16 1.37 -5.87
N VAL A 12 7.02 1.53 -6.88
CA VAL A 12 6.70 2.32 -8.08
C VAL A 12 5.59 1.64 -8.90
N LEU A 13 5.57 0.31 -8.97
CA LEU A 13 4.47 -0.42 -9.61
C LEU A 13 3.15 -0.21 -8.87
N VAL A 14 3.17 -0.26 -7.53
CA VAL A 14 2.00 0.00 -6.68
C VAL A 14 1.44 1.40 -6.91
N LEU A 15 2.31 2.42 -6.95
CA LEU A 15 1.93 3.80 -7.24
C LEU A 15 1.39 3.96 -8.66
N ALA A 16 2.05 3.34 -9.65
CA ALA A 16 1.62 3.39 -11.05
C ALA A 16 0.25 2.72 -11.25
N LEU A 17 -0.03 1.60 -10.58
CA LEU A 17 -1.33 0.94 -10.60
C LEU A 17 -2.43 1.80 -9.98
N ARG A 18 -2.18 2.41 -8.82
CA ARG A 18 -3.13 3.36 -8.21
C ARG A 18 -3.46 4.52 -9.15
N ARG A 19 -2.47 4.98 -9.93
CA ARG A 19 -2.61 6.10 -10.87
C ARG A 19 -3.05 5.68 -12.28
N ALA A 20 -3.24 4.39 -12.55
CA ALA A 20 -3.61 3.89 -13.88
C ALA A 20 -4.78 4.66 -14.55
N PRO A 21 -5.86 5.07 -13.84
CA PRO A 21 -6.95 5.85 -14.45
C PRO A 21 -6.54 7.22 -15.02
N LEU A 22 -5.41 7.77 -14.54
CA LEU A 22 -4.87 9.06 -15.00
C LEU A 22 -3.80 8.89 -16.08
N LEU A 23 -3.37 7.65 -16.34
CA LEU A 23 -2.37 7.31 -17.34
C LEU A 23 -3.04 6.93 -18.66
N SER A 24 -2.26 6.86 -19.75
CA SER A 24 -2.80 6.41 -21.03
C SER A 24 -3.15 4.91 -20.95
N LYS A 25 -4.21 4.48 -21.63
CA LYS A 25 -4.66 3.07 -21.62
C LYS A 25 -3.58 2.07 -22.05
N ASN A 26 -2.60 2.53 -22.84
CA ASN A 26 -1.48 1.73 -23.33
C ASN A 26 -0.22 1.91 -22.47
N THR A 27 -0.36 2.37 -21.22
CA THR A 27 0.79 2.54 -20.34
C THR A 27 1.32 1.18 -19.90
N MET A 28 2.61 1.00 -20.10
CA MET A 28 3.35 -0.19 -19.67
C MET A 28 4.23 0.16 -18.49
N PHE A 29 4.22 -0.71 -17.48
CA PHE A 29 5.26 -0.74 -16.46
C PHE A 29 6.34 -1.73 -16.89
N ILE A 30 7.59 -1.30 -16.85
CA ILE A 30 8.74 -2.11 -17.25
C ILE A 30 9.58 -2.33 -16.01
N CYS A 31 9.59 -3.58 -15.54
CA CYS A 31 10.43 -3.98 -14.44
C CYS A 31 11.87 -4.11 -14.94
N ILE A 32 12.73 -3.18 -14.54
CA ILE A 32 14.15 -3.17 -14.94
C ILE A 32 14.87 -4.27 -14.14
N GLY A 33 15.28 -5.35 -14.81
CA GLY A 33 15.83 -6.55 -14.18
C GLY A 33 15.81 -7.75 -15.12
N SER A 34 15.85 -8.99 -14.57
CA SER A 34 15.93 -10.22 -15.37
C SER A 34 14.76 -10.34 -16.37
N ARG A 35 15.09 -10.03 -17.64
CA ARG A 35 14.27 -10.11 -18.86
C ARG A 35 13.30 -8.96 -19.16
N GLY A 36 13.40 -7.81 -18.48
CA GLY A 36 12.66 -6.60 -18.89
C GLY A 36 11.15 -6.83 -19.07
N ARG A 37 10.50 -7.47 -18.08
CA ARG A 37 9.08 -7.81 -18.15
C ARG A 37 8.24 -6.53 -18.31
N GLU A 38 7.52 -6.45 -19.41
CA GLU A 38 6.52 -5.41 -19.64
C GLU A 38 5.17 -5.85 -19.06
N MET A 39 4.55 -4.97 -18.27
CA MET A 39 3.26 -5.22 -17.62
C MET A 39 2.28 -4.11 -18.04
N PRO A 40 1.18 -4.45 -18.74
CA PRO A 40 0.18 -3.45 -19.10
C PRO A 40 -0.58 -3.04 -17.84
N LEU A 41 -0.58 -1.73 -17.52
CA LEU A 41 -1.18 -1.25 -16.27
C LEU A 41 -2.71 -1.31 -16.29
N GLN A 42 -3.33 -1.01 -17.44
CA GLN A 42 -4.78 -0.91 -17.54
C GLN A 42 -5.51 -2.25 -17.28
N PRO A 43 -5.10 -3.39 -17.88
CA PRO A 43 -5.69 -4.69 -17.56
C PRO A 43 -5.50 -5.10 -16.10
N LEU A 44 -4.36 -4.76 -15.50
CA LEU A 44 -4.10 -5.04 -14.08
C LEU A 44 -5.03 -4.21 -13.18
N TYR A 45 -5.19 -2.93 -13.49
CA TYR A 45 -6.12 -2.05 -12.78
C TYR A 45 -7.57 -2.53 -12.89
N GLU A 46 -8.00 -2.96 -14.08
CA GLU A 46 -9.34 -3.48 -14.33
C GLU A 46 -9.60 -4.78 -13.56
N ALA A 47 -8.62 -5.69 -13.53
CA ALA A 47 -8.71 -6.93 -12.76
C ALA A 47 -8.75 -6.67 -11.24
N LEU A 48 -8.00 -5.68 -10.76
CA LEU A 48 -7.94 -5.33 -9.34
C LEU A 48 -9.17 -4.54 -8.88
N GLY A 49 -9.65 -3.64 -9.72
CA GLY A 49 -10.72 -2.70 -9.44
C GLY A 49 -10.26 -1.45 -8.67
N PRO A 50 -11.06 -0.37 -8.71
CA PRO A 50 -10.68 0.95 -8.18
C PRO A 50 -10.38 0.94 -6.68
N LEU A 51 -11.20 0.25 -5.87
CA LEU A 51 -11.07 0.25 -4.42
C LEU A 51 -9.76 -0.41 -3.97
N LYS A 52 -9.44 -1.56 -4.54
CA LYS A 52 -8.22 -2.30 -4.23
C LYS A 52 -6.98 -1.57 -4.77
N ALA A 53 -7.06 -0.98 -5.97
CA ALA A 53 -5.98 -0.17 -6.52
C ALA A 53 -5.66 1.06 -5.64
N GLU A 54 -6.68 1.73 -5.10
CA GLU A 54 -6.47 2.83 -4.16
C GLU A 54 -5.93 2.38 -2.79
N ALA A 55 -6.32 1.20 -2.30
CA ALA A 55 -5.86 0.66 -1.02
C ALA A 55 -4.49 -0.03 -1.10
N LEU A 56 -3.99 -0.32 -2.30
CA LEU A 56 -2.77 -1.08 -2.54
C LEU A 56 -1.50 -0.49 -1.90
N PRO A 57 -1.28 0.85 -1.91
CA PRO A 57 -0.15 1.45 -1.19
C PRO A 57 -0.20 1.14 0.31
N GLY A 58 -1.41 1.10 0.88
CA GLY A 58 -1.58 0.72 2.27
C GLY A 58 -1.14 -0.70 2.55
N LEU A 59 -1.58 -1.64 1.72
CA LEU A 59 -1.21 -3.05 1.85
C LEU A 59 0.30 -3.22 1.74
N TYR A 60 0.91 -2.58 0.74
CA TYR A 60 2.33 -2.67 0.48
C TYR A 60 3.14 -2.07 1.64
N ALA A 61 2.71 -0.96 2.24
CA ALA A 61 3.36 -0.42 3.45
C ALA A 61 3.24 -1.40 4.63
N LEU A 62 2.08 -2.05 4.79
CA LEU A 62 1.82 -2.97 5.90
C LEU A 62 2.55 -4.32 5.76
N SER A 63 2.78 -4.82 4.55
CA SER A 63 3.50 -6.08 4.34
C SER A 63 4.98 -6.01 4.72
N GLY A 64 5.51 -4.82 5.06
CA GLY A 64 6.85 -4.66 5.60
C GLY A 64 7.95 -4.61 4.54
N PRO A 65 7.97 -3.65 3.61
CA PRO A 65 9.20 -3.29 2.92
C PRO A 65 10.18 -2.70 3.94
N ASP A 66 11.47 -2.67 3.60
CA ASP A 66 12.64 -2.30 4.43
C ASP A 66 12.46 -1.11 5.41
N VAL A 67 11.51 -0.22 5.14
CA VAL A 67 11.18 1.01 5.86
C VAL A 67 10.18 0.86 7.01
N THR A 68 9.26 -0.11 7.02
CA THR A 68 8.19 -0.19 8.04
C THR A 68 8.40 -1.32 9.06
N GLY A 69 9.31 -2.25 8.77
CA GLY A 69 9.65 -3.42 9.57
C GLY A 69 8.71 -4.61 9.32
N ASP A 70 9.16 -5.80 9.69
CA ASP A 70 8.52 -7.04 9.28
C ASP A 70 7.60 -7.63 10.34
N PHE A 71 6.46 -8.15 9.89
CA PHE A 71 5.60 -9.03 10.68
C PHE A 71 6.22 -10.43 10.74
N LYS A 72 6.78 -10.79 11.90
CA LYS A 72 7.50 -12.06 12.10
C LYS A 72 6.67 -13.26 11.62
N GLY A 73 7.26 -14.06 10.73
CA GLY A 73 6.67 -15.31 10.23
C GLY A 73 5.53 -15.13 9.23
N LYS A 74 5.38 -13.95 8.63
CA LYS A 74 4.41 -13.70 7.55
C LYS A 74 5.14 -13.24 6.30
N ALA A 75 4.86 -13.91 5.18
CA ALA A 75 5.36 -13.53 3.88
C ALA A 75 4.39 -12.57 3.19
N GLU A 76 4.88 -11.77 2.26
CA GLU A 76 4.07 -10.81 1.46
C GLU A 76 2.85 -11.48 0.81
N ILE A 77 3.00 -12.71 0.32
CA ILE A 77 1.89 -13.48 -0.28
C ILE A 77 0.74 -13.75 0.71
N SER A 78 1.02 -13.83 2.01
CA SER A 78 -0.03 -13.96 3.03
C SER A 78 -0.88 -12.69 3.15
N PHE A 79 -0.23 -11.52 3.09
CA PHE A 79 -0.92 -10.23 3.05
C PHE A 79 -1.75 -10.10 1.78
N TRP A 80 -1.18 -10.45 0.63
CA TRP A 80 -1.87 -10.39 -0.66
C TRP A 80 -3.13 -11.26 -0.70
N ASN A 81 -3.04 -12.53 -0.29
CA ASN A 81 -4.20 -13.43 -0.30
C ASN A 81 -5.31 -12.90 0.63
N LYS A 82 -4.95 -12.44 1.83
CA LYS A 82 -5.92 -11.87 2.77
C LYS A 82 -6.54 -10.58 2.25
N PHE A 83 -5.76 -9.76 1.56
CA PHE A 83 -6.26 -8.56 0.91
C PHE A 83 -7.27 -8.89 -0.21
N LEU A 84 -7.04 -9.95 -0.99
CA LEU A 84 -7.98 -10.36 -2.02
C LEU A 84 -9.34 -10.81 -1.46
N GLU A 85 -9.36 -11.43 -0.27
CA GLU A 85 -10.57 -11.79 0.49
C GLU A 85 -11.33 -10.59 1.06
N GLY A 86 -10.72 -9.40 1.09
CA GLY A 86 -11.29 -8.19 1.69
C GLY A 86 -12.60 -7.75 1.03
N THR A 87 -13.54 -7.30 1.87
CA THR A 87 -14.83 -6.74 1.40
C THR A 87 -14.71 -5.23 1.10
N PRO A 88 -15.62 -4.62 0.32
CA PRO A 88 -15.62 -3.18 0.07
C PRO A 88 -15.64 -2.32 1.34
N LEU A 89 -16.28 -2.81 2.42
CA LEU A 89 -16.31 -2.12 3.71
C LEU A 89 -14.92 -2.07 4.35
N HIS A 90 -14.14 -3.16 4.25
CA HIS A 90 -12.75 -3.16 4.70
C HIS A 90 -11.97 -2.08 3.95
N PHE A 91 -12.05 -2.05 2.61
CA PHE A 91 -11.29 -1.07 1.84
C PHE A 91 -11.66 0.38 2.15
N ARG A 92 -12.91 0.70 2.53
CA ARG A 92 -13.25 2.07 2.95
C ARG A 92 -12.42 2.56 4.13
N HIS A 93 -12.17 1.71 5.13
CA HIS A 93 -11.31 2.07 6.27
C HIS A 93 -9.85 2.24 5.84
N TRP A 94 -9.37 1.37 4.95
CA TRP A 94 -8.03 1.51 4.37
C TRP A 94 -7.89 2.82 3.57
N LEU A 95 -8.91 3.21 2.81
CA LEU A 95 -8.91 4.46 2.07
C LEU A 95 -8.90 5.68 2.99
N LEU A 96 -9.65 5.64 4.09
CA LEU A 96 -9.64 6.70 5.10
C LEU A 96 -8.28 6.79 5.80
N TRP A 97 -7.70 5.64 6.15
CA TRP A 97 -6.37 5.54 6.74
C TRP A 97 -5.28 6.06 5.81
N VAL A 98 -5.37 5.77 4.52
CA VAL A 98 -4.44 6.28 3.52
C VAL A 98 -4.63 7.81 3.37
N LYS A 99 -5.88 8.30 3.29
CA LYS A 99 -6.20 9.68 2.85
C LYS A 99 -6.26 10.76 3.95
N THR A 100 -6.37 10.44 5.24
CA THR A 100 -6.70 11.44 6.29
C THR A 100 -5.81 11.39 7.53
N LYS A 101 -5.81 12.47 8.34
CA LYS A 101 -5.28 12.45 9.71
C LYS A 101 -6.28 11.69 10.62
N HIS A 102 -5.81 10.59 11.19
CA HIS A 102 -6.46 9.56 12.02
C HIS A 102 -7.74 9.89 12.80
N LYS A 103 -8.63 8.88 12.86
CA LYS A 103 -9.45 8.55 14.04
C LYS A 103 -9.01 7.20 14.62
N VAL A 104 -9.18 7.00 15.93
CA VAL A 104 -8.77 5.78 16.68
C VAL A 104 -9.33 4.49 16.03
N THR A 105 -10.53 4.57 15.47
CA THR A 105 -11.26 3.46 14.85
C THR A 105 -10.58 2.88 13.60
N ASP A 106 -9.74 3.64 12.89
CA ASP A 106 -9.09 3.16 11.67
C ASP A 106 -7.94 2.18 11.97
N PHE A 107 -7.25 2.38 13.10
CA PHE A 107 -6.25 1.43 13.55
C PHE A 107 -6.86 0.10 13.97
N GLU A 108 -8.09 0.10 14.52
CA GLU A 108 -8.73 -1.12 15.04
C GLU A 108 -9.02 -2.10 13.90
N GLN A 109 -9.38 -1.54 12.74
CA GLN A 109 -9.65 -2.33 11.54
C GLN A 109 -8.36 -2.88 10.90
N ILE A 110 -7.27 -2.11 10.95
CA ILE A 110 -5.95 -2.58 10.50
C ILE A 110 -5.41 -3.64 11.45
N GLU A 111 -5.56 -3.44 12.76
CA GLU A 111 -5.21 -4.46 13.73
C GLU A 111 -6.06 -5.72 13.53
N ALA A 112 -7.37 -5.61 13.33
CA ALA A 112 -8.23 -6.75 13.04
C ALA A 112 -7.76 -7.50 11.79
N PHE A 113 -7.36 -6.78 10.74
CA PHE A 113 -6.73 -7.38 9.56
C PHE A 113 -5.44 -8.13 9.93
N VAL A 114 -4.52 -7.52 10.67
CA VAL A 114 -3.27 -8.18 11.07
C VAL A 114 -3.55 -9.39 11.98
N CYS A 115 -4.43 -9.27 12.97
CA CYS A 115 -4.88 -10.35 13.83
C CYS A 115 -5.42 -11.53 13.02
N SER A 116 -6.19 -11.25 11.97
CA SER A 116 -6.70 -12.28 11.06
C SER A 116 -5.60 -13.02 10.30
N LEU A 117 -4.44 -12.40 10.04
CA LEU A 117 -3.29 -13.08 9.44
C LEU A 117 -2.67 -14.09 10.41
N TYR A 118 -2.73 -13.84 11.71
CA TYR A 118 -2.14 -14.66 12.76
C TYR A 118 -3.12 -15.64 13.41
N SER A 119 -4.40 -15.64 12.99
CA SER A 119 -5.48 -16.34 13.71
C SER A 119 -5.51 -15.95 15.21
N ALA A 120 -5.18 -14.70 15.51
CA ALA A 120 -5.13 -14.16 16.86
C ALA A 120 -6.39 -13.33 17.17
N SER A 121 -6.80 -13.29 18.43
CA SER A 121 -7.96 -12.48 18.88
C SER A 121 -7.61 -11.02 19.12
N LYS A 122 -6.35 -10.73 19.47
CA LYS A 122 -5.84 -9.37 19.70
C LYS A 122 -4.32 -9.35 19.66
N LEU A 123 -3.74 -8.36 18.99
CA LEU A 123 -2.35 -7.97 19.15
C LEU A 123 -2.29 -6.79 20.13
N CYS A 124 -1.16 -6.56 20.80
CA CYS A 124 -1.08 -5.40 21.69
C CYS A 124 -0.99 -4.12 20.83
N PHE A 125 -2.04 -3.31 20.90
CA PHE A 125 -2.20 -2.09 20.14
C PHE A 125 -1.05 -1.10 20.36
N LYS A 126 -0.55 -0.52 19.26
CA LYS A 126 0.63 0.37 19.11
C LYS A 126 1.93 -0.34 18.73
N SER A 127 1.90 -1.26 17.77
CA SER A 127 3.17 -1.62 17.11
C SER A 127 3.70 -0.40 16.36
N LEU A 128 4.96 -0.05 16.61
CA LEU A 128 5.69 0.99 15.86
C LEU A 128 5.61 0.73 14.36
N ALA A 129 5.52 -0.54 13.94
CA ALA A 129 5.34 -0.94 12.55
C ALA A 129 4.08 -0.32 11.95
N ILE A 130 2.90 -0.41 12.59
CA ILE A 130 1.66 0.16 12.05
C ILE A 130 1.74 1.69 11.94
N GLN A 131 2.39 2.36 12.90
CA GLN A 131 2.64 3.81 12.82
C GLN A 131 3.53 4.17 11.63
N ARG A 132 4.64 3.45 11.44
CA ARG A 132 5.54 3.65 10.30
C ARG A 132 4.85 3.34 8.97
N CYS A 133 4.02 2.31 8.91
CA CYS A 133 3.20 2.00 7.74
C CYS A 133 2.28 3.16 7.38
N HIS A 134 1.63 3.77 8.38
CA HIS A 134 0.79 4.92 8.14
C HIS A 134 1.59 6.12 7.63
N TYR A 135 2.76 6.39 8.22
CA TYR A 135 3.64 7.45 7.76
C TYR A 135 3.99 7.27 6.27
N GLN A 136 4.36 6.06 5.87
CA GLN A 136 4.65 5.74 4.46
C GLN A 136 3.44 5.95 3.55
N CYS A 137 2.23 5.62 4.02
CA CYS A 137 1.00 5.87 3.27
C CYS A 137 0.74 7.35 3.03
N ILE A 138 1.03 8.21 4.02
CA ILE A 138 0.90 9.67 3.85
C ILE A 138 1.86 10.17 2.77
N GLU A 139 3.11 9.72 2.79
CA GLU A 139 4.11 10.07 1.78
C GLU A 139 3.64 9.68 0.38
N TRP A 140 3.26 8.41 0.20
CA TRP A 140 2.78 7.88 -1.07
C TRP A 140 1.46 8.49 -1.54
N ASN A 141 0.64 9.02 -0.64
CA ASN A 141 -0.56 9.75 -1.04
C ASN A 141 -0.29 11.13 -1.61
N ARG A 142 0.91 11.65 -1.35
CA ARG A 142 1.36 12.94 -1.85
C ARG A 142 2.40 12.79 -2.95
N ASP A 143 2.39 11.64 -3.62
CA ASP A 143 3.17 11.31 -4.82
C ASP A 143 3.10 12.36 -5.93
N ALA A 144 2.01 13.14 -6.00
CA ALA A 144 1.86 14.22 -6.97
C ALA A 144 2.45 15.58 -6.51
N GLN A 145 2.92 15.70 -5.27
CA GLN A 145 3.48 16.93 -4.71
C GLN A 145 5.01 16.86 -4.73
N THR A 146 5.66 17.85 -5.32
CA THR A 146 7.13 17.89 -5.44
C THR A 146 7.82 18.03 -4.07
N GLN A 147 7.14 18.63 -3.08
CA GLN A 147 7.61 18.79 -1.70
C GLN A 147 6.42 18.71 -0.73
N PRO A 148 5.98 17.50 -0.36
CA PRO A 148 4.83 17.36 0.53
C PRO A 148 5.17 17.80 1.96
N ASN A 149 4.25 18.52 2.62
CA ASN A 149 4.41 18.93 4.02
C ASN A 149 4.13 17.76 5.00
N LEU A 150 5.07 16.84 5.14
CA LEU A 150 4.92 15.61 5.93
C LEU A 150 4.91 15.91 7.45
N PRO A 151 4.16 15.13 8.24
CA PRO A 151 4.25 15.24 9.70
C PRO A 151 5.65 14.83 10.19
N PRO A 152 6.09 15.27 11.38
CA PRO A 152 7.41 14.91 11.90
C PRO A 152 7.56 13.38 12.06
N PRO A 153 8.63 12.75 11.54
CA PRO A 153 8.87 11.31 11.69
C PRO A 153 8.94 10.84 13.15
N ALA A 154 9.33 11.72 14.07
CA ALA A 154 9.39 11.44 15.51
C ALA A 154 8.02 11.05 16.09
N GLU A 155 6.92 11.58 15.55
CA GLU A 155 5.56 11.22 15.95
C GLU A 155 5.18 9.78 15.53
N TYR A 156 5.98 9.16 14.66
CA TYR A 156 5.79 7.82 14.10
C TYR A 156 6.88 6.83 14.54
N GLY A 157 7.62 7.17 15.60
CA GLY A 157 8.55 6.24 16.25
C GLY A 157 9.91 6.11 15.56
N TRP A 158 10.27 7.09 14.73
CA TRP A 158 11.65 7.32 14.29
C TRP A 158 12.38 8.17 15.34
N ARG A 159 13.66 7.91 15.58
CA ARG A 159 14.51 8.67 16.51
C ARG A 159 15.59 9.40 15.76
#